data_AF-A0A9E2Z6Y4-F1
#
_entry.id   AF-A0A9E2Z6Y4-F1
#
_cell.length_a   1.000
_cell.length_b   1.000
_cell.length_c   1.000
_cell.angle_alpha   90.00
_cell.angle_beta   90.00
_cell.angle_gamma   90.00
#
_symmetry.space_group_name_H-M   'P 1'
#
loop_
_entity.id
_entity.type
_entity.pdbx_description
1 polymer ?
#
loop_
_entity_poly.entity_id
_entity_poly.type
_entity_poly.pdbx_seq_one_letter_code
_entity_poly.pdbx_strand_id
1 'polypeptide(L)'
;MVILVTGATGTVGRCVVEQLVSAGAKVRALTRRPDSAAMPPSVEVVAGDLEKPESLTRVFAGVDRMYLLAAGATWQVLSRARQADVRQVVLLSSATAGFDGVGSDGDLGGQFHRRAEREVEGSGLEWTHLRPGMFASNLLDWAEAIRIEAVVKAPYDAARQSPVHELDIAAVATTALLSDGHQGKIYTLTGPEALTKTEQVAAIAGAIRRDIRFEELAPEQWREHVRDAMPPFVADWLLRLWAHTMTTPEPVLPTVQRILGRPPRTLATWAADHAAHFQAAP
;
A
#
# COMPACT_ATOMS: atom_id res chain seq x y z
N MET A 1 -7.98 20.84 -13.52
CA MET A 1 -6.79 20.12 -13.02
C MET A 1 -6.92 18.65 -13.39
N VAL A 2 -5.95 18.07 -14.08
CA VAL A 2 -5.91 16.61 -14.35
C VAL A 2 -4.93 15.97 -13.38
N ILE A 3 -5.35 14.89 -12.72
CA ILE A 3 -4.49 14.12 -11.81
C ILE A 3 -4.17 12.78 -12.45
N LEU A 4 -2.88 12.49 -12.58
CA LEU A 4 -2.40 11.19 -13.03
C LEU A 4 -2.31 10.23 -11.84
N VAL A 5 -2.86 9.03 -11.97
CA VAL A 5 -2.72 7.95 -10.99
C VAL A 5 -1.95 6.81 -11.63
N THR A 6 -0.74 6.53 -11.13
CA THR A 6 0.01 5.33 -11.53
C THR A 6 -0.35 4.14 -10.65
N GLY A 7 -0.16 2.92 -11.17
CA GLY A 7 -0.64 1.71 -10.48
C GLY A 7 -2.15 1.71 -10.27
N ALA A 8 -2.91 2.34 -11.18
CA ALA A 8 -4.32 2.65 -10.98
C ALA A 8 -5.22 1.42 -10.77
N THR A 9 -4.81 0.24 -11.25
CA THR A 9 -5.56 -1.02 -11.07
C THR A 9 -5.16 -1.78 -9.80
N GLY A 10 -4.16 -1.31 -9.05
CA GLY A 10 -3.69 -1.95 -7.81
C GLY A 10 -4.55 -1.57 -6.61
N THR A 11 -4.29 -2.23 -5.47
CA THR A 11 -5.07 -2.13 -4.23
C THR A 11 -5.34 -0.69 -3.80
N VAL A 12 -4.29 0.13 -3.63
CA VAL A 12 -4.44 1.53 -3.22
C VAL A 12 -4.80 2.43 -4.42
N GLY A 13 -4.19 2.20 -5.58
CA GLY A 13 -4.37 3.06 -6.76
C GLY A 13 -5.81 3.12 -7.24
N ARG A 14 -6.55 1.99 -7.20
CA ARG A 14 -7.98 1.95 -7.56
C ARG A 14 -8.81 2.82 -6.63
N CYS A 15 -8.57 2.71 -5.32
CA CYS A 15 -9.23 3.53 -4.33
C CYS A 15 -8.91 5.03 -4.51
N VAL A 16 -7.67 5.38 -4.89
CA VAL A 16 -7.31 6.78 -5.20
C VAL A 16 -8.10 7.29 -6.41
N VAL A 17 -8.22 6.49 -7.48
CA VAL A 17 -9.03 6.86 -8.66
C VAL A 17 -10.48 7.12 -8.25
N GLU A 18 -11.11 6.19 -7.52
CA GLU A 18 -12.52 6.30 -7.12
C GLU A 18 -12.79 7.52 -6.24
N GLN A 19 -11.90 7.80 -5.28
CA GLN A 19 -12.04 8.94 -4.38
C GLN A 19 -11.81 10.27 -5.10
N LEU A 20 -10.84 10.34 -6.02
CA LEU A 20 -10.61 11.52 -6.85
C LEU A 20 -11.81 11.82 -7.78
N VAL A 21 -12.37 10.79 -8.42
CA VAL A 21 -13.58 10.92 -9.24
C VAL A 21 -14.76 11.41 -8.40
N SER A 22 -14.95 10.83 -7.21
CA SER A 22 -16.01 11.23 -6.27
C SER A 22 -15.86 12.68 -5.80
N ALA A 23 -14.63 13.19 -5.72
CA ALA A 23 -14.33 14.59 -5.44
C ALA A 23 -14.44 15.52 -6.66
N GLY A 24 -14.87 15.02 -7.82
CA GLY A 24 -15.05 15.79 -9.05
C GLY A 24 -13.76 16.12 -9.80
N ALA A 25 -12.63 15.47 -9.45
CA ALA A 25 -11.37 15.67 -10.16
C ALA A 25 -11.37 14.96 -11.52
N LYS A 26 -10.65 15.53 -12.49
CA LYS A 26 -10.36 14.84 -13.76
C LYS A 26 -9.21 13.87 -13.54
N VAL A 27 -9.43 12.59 -13.76
CA VAL A 27 -8.45 11.54 -13.47
C VAL A 27 -7.95 10.91 -14.76
N ARG A 28 -6.63 10.79 -14.87
CA ARG A 28 -5.96 9.94 -15.85
C ARG A 28 -5.37 8.72 -15.14
N ALA A 29 -5.82 7.52 -15.49
CA ALA A 29 -5.36 6.27 -14.90
C ALA A 29 -4.32 5.59 -15.80
N LEU A 30 -3.09 5.45 -15.31
CA LEU A 30 -2.03 4.71 -16.01
C LEU A 30 -2.10 3.23 -15.67
N THR A 31 -2.15 2.39 -16.70
CA THR A 31 -2.16 0.93 -16.57
C THR A 31 -1.40 0.26 -17.71
N ARG A 32 -0.85 -0.92 -17.43
CA ARG A 32 -0.22 -1.78 -18.45
C ARG A 32 -1.24 -2.43 -19.39
N ARG A 33 -2.51 -2.56 -18.95
CA ARG A 33 -3.57 -3.27 -19.68
C ARG A 33 -4.86 -2.44 -19.70
N PRO A 34 -4.93 -1.38 -20.53
CA PRO A 34 -6.07 -0.47 -20.59
C PRO A 34 -7.40 -1.18 -20.89
N ASP A 35 -7.39 -2.14 -21.81
CA ASP A 35 -8.62 -2.83 -22.26
C ASP A 35 -9.29 -3.68 -21.16
N SER A 36 -8.51 -4.10 -20.16
CA SER A 36 -9.00 -4.87 -19.02
C SER A 36 -9.19 -4.02 -17.75
N ALA A 37 -8.90 -2.72 -17.82
CA ALA A 37 -8.99 -1.85 -16.67
C ALA A 37 -10.47 -1.49 -16.43
N ALA A 38 -11.10 -2.21 -15.51
CA ALA A 38 -12.42 -1.85 -15.00
C ALA A 38 -12.31 -0.51 -14.23
N MET A 39 -12.56 0.60 -14.92
CA MET A 39 -12.49 1.97 -14.40
C MET A 39 -13.82 2.71 -14.63
N PRO A 40 -14.16 3.71 -13.80
CA PRO A 40 -15.33 4.55 -14.05
C PRO A 40 -15.28 5.20 -15.45
N PRO A 41 -16.42 5.34 -16.16
CA PRO A 41 -16.44 5.89 -17.52
C PRO A 41 -15.87 7.31 -17.65
N SER A 42 -15.84 8.06 -16.55
CA SER A 42 -15.30 9.43 -16.49
C SER A 42 -13.76 9.49 -16.41
N VAL A 43 -13.08 8.35 -16.26
CA VAL A 43 -11.62 8.26 -16.13
C VAL A 43 -10.97 8.09 -17.49
N GLU A 44 -9.97 8.91 -17.78
CA GLU A 44 -9.12 8.72 -18.96
C GLU A 44 -8.12 7.59 -18.69
N VAL A 45 -8.31 6.43 -19.30
CA VAL A 45 -7.39 5.29 -19.15
C VAL A 45 -6.28 5.39 -20.20
N VAL A 46 -5.03 5.39 -19.77
CA VAL A 46 -3.85 5.45 -20.65
C VAL A 46 -2.94 4.26 -20.45
N ALA A 47 -2.41 3.75 -21.56
CA ALA A 47 -1.43 2.66 -21.55
C ALA A 47 -0.05 3.18 -21.14
N GLY A 48 0.66 2.42 -20.31
CA GLY A 48 2.08 2.62 -20.07
C GLY A 48 2.61 1.81 -18.91
N ASP A 49 3.93 1.80 -18.79
CA ASP A 49 4.68 0.97 -17.85
C ASP A 49 5.81 1.79 -17.22
N LEU A 50 5.83 1.84 -15.88
CA LEU A 50 6.85 2.55 -15.11
C LEU A 50 8.24 1.90 -15.21
N GLU A 51 8.29 0.62 -15.59
CA GLU A 51 9.54 -0.10 -15.86
C GLU A 51 10.06 0.14 -17.28
N LYS A 52 9.25 0.74 -18.16
CA LYS A 52 9.59 1.06 -19.56
C LYS A 52 9.28 2.52 -19.85
N PRO A 53 10.09 3.49 -19.38
CA PRO A 53 9.73 4.91 -19.42
C PRO A 53 9.50 5.48 -20.83
N GLU A 54 10.00 4.83 -21.88
CA GLU A 54 9.67 5.10 -23.28
C GLU A 54 8.18 4.93 -23.61
N SER A 55 7.49 4.03 -22.91
CA SER A 55 6.04 3.82 -23.04
C SER A 55 5.21 4.97 -22.49
N LEU A 56 5.79 5.86 -21.66
CA LEU A 56 5.08 6.96 -21.00
C LEU A 56 4.92 8.21 -21.88
N THR A 57 5.00 8.03 -23.19
CA THR A 57 4.89 9.09 -24.18
C THR A 57 3.49 9.70 -24.12
N ARG A 58 3.38 11.01 -23.88
CA ARG A 58 2.14 11.80 -23.70
C ARG A 58 1.33 11.55 -22.42
N VAL A 59 1.73 10.61 -21.55
CA VAL A 59 1.02 10.34 -20.28
C VAL A 59 0.90 11.59 -19.41
N PHE A 60 1.90 12.47 -19.44
CA PHE A 60 1.96 13.69 -18.61
C PHE A 60 1.33 14.93 -19.26
N ALA A 61 0.86 14.85 -20.51
CA ALA A 61 0.34 16.02 -21.22
C ALA A 61 -0.90 16.60 -20.53
N GLY A 62 -0.80 17.84 -20.03
CA GLY A 62 -1.89 18.52 -19.31
C GLY A 62 -2.13 17.99 -17.88
N VAL A 63 -1.24 17.14 -17.36
CA VAL A 63 -1.28 16.66 -15.97
C VAL A 63 -0.75 17.73 -15.04
N ASP A 64 -1.47 17.98 -13.96
CA ASP A 64 -1.11 18.99 -12.97
C ASP A 64 -0.41 18.39 -11.74
N ARG A 65 -0.95 17.27 -11.24
CA ARG A 65 -0.46 16.56 -10.06
C ARG A 65 -0.49 15.06 -10.35
N MET A 66 0.34 14.28 -9.66
CA MET A 66 0.37 12.84 -9.85
C MET A 66 0.46 12.05 -8.53
N TYR A 67 -0.27 10.96 -8.46
CA TYR A 67 -0.03 9.87 -7.53
C TYR A 67 0.96 8.89 -8.15
N LEU A 68 2.08 8.65 -7.47
CA LEU A 68 3.17 7.79 -7.94
C LEU A 68 3.30 6.56 -7.05
N LEU A 69 3.04 5.38 -7.60
CA LEU A 69 3.55 4.12 -7.06
C LEU A 69 5.07 4.04 -7.27
N ALA A 70 5.84 3.79 -6.21
CA ALA A 70 7.27 3.52 -6.32
C ALA A 70 7.51 2.23 -7.12
N ALA A 71 7.97 2.36 -8.36
CA ALA A 71 8.26 1.24 -9.26
C ALA A 71 9.25 1.68 -10.36
N GLY A 72 9.95 0.70 -10.94
CA GLY A 72 10.82 0.90 -12.09
C GLY A 72 11.84 2.03 -11.94
N ALA A 73 12.08 2.77 -13.03
CA ALA A 73 13.04 3.87 -13.06
C ALA A 73 12.38 5.20 -12.64
N THR A 74 12.15 5.35 -11.33
CA THR A 74 11.44 6.51 -10.72
C THR A 74 11.98 7.86 -11.20
N TRP A 75 13.30 8.06 -11.24
CA TRP A 75 13.92 9.28 -11.79
C TRP A 75 13.49 9.61 -13.23
N GLN A 76 13.39 8.63 -14.12
CA GLN A 76 13.02 8.86 -15.52
C GLN A 76 11.56 9.28 -15.65
N VAL A 77 10.68 8.72 -14.81
CA VAL A 77 9.27 9.12 -14.69
C VAL A 77 9.19 10.58 -14.24
N LEU A 78 9.91 10.95 -13.17
CA LEU A 78 9.91 12.29 -12.61
C LEU A 78 10.49 13.34 -13.57
N SER A 79 11.54 12.99 -14.31
CA SER A 79 12.13 13.86 -15.34
C SER A 79 11.11 14.20 -16.44
N ARG A 80 10.34 13.21 -16.91
CA ARG A 80 9.27 13.42 -17.90
C ARG A 80 8.09 14.21 -17.33
N ALA A 81 7.71 13.94 -16.08
CA ALA A 81 6.67 14.70 -15.39
C ALA A 81 7.05 16.19 -15.28
N ARG A 82 8.29 16.47 -14.87
CA ARG A 82 8.82 17.84 -14.80
C ARG A 82 8.85 18.53 -16.16
N GLN A 83 9.29 17.84 -17.22
CA GLN A 83 9.31 18.39 -18.59
C GLN A 83 7.91 18.71 -19.13
N ALA A 84 6.87 18.09 -18.56
CA ALA A 84 5.48 18.31 -18.91
C ALA A 84 4.74 19.23 -17.92
N ASP A 85 5.50 19.97 -17.09
CA ASP A 85 4.99 20.95 -16.11
C ASP A 85 4.06 20.36 -15.04
N VAL A 86 4.18 19.06 -14.73
CA VAL A 86 3.57 18.50 -13.52
C VAL A 86 4.12 19.24 -12.31
N ARG A 87 3.25 19.69 -11.41
CA ARG A 87 3.63 20.52 -10.27
C ARG A 87 3.96 19.71 -9.02
N GLN A 88 3.13 18.70 -8.74
CA GLN A 88 3.18 17.96 -7.48
C GLN A 88 3.16 16.43 -7.70
N VAL A 89 3.92 15.72 -6.87
CA VAL A 89 3.88 14.26 -6.76
C VAL A 89 3.54 13.80 -5.33
N VAL A 90 2.55 12.93 -5.19
CA VAL A 90 2.29 12.17 -3.97
C VAL A 90 2.80 10.74 -4.18
N LEU A 91 3.91 10.40 -3.53
CA LEU A 91 4.55 9.10 -3.63
C LEU A 91 3.96 8.12 -2.60
N LEU A 92 3.50 6.96 -3.08
CA LEU A 92 3.31 5.79 -2.21
C LEU A 92 4.68 5.14 -1.96
N SER A 93 5.23 5.41 -0.79
CA SER A 93 6.45 4.84 -0.22
C SER A 93 6.10 3.72 0.77
N SER A 94 6.97 3.47 1.75
CA SER A 94 6.80 2.47 2.81
C SER A 94 7.31 3.04 4.15
N ALA A 95 6.71 2.63 5.27
CA ALA A 95 7.23 2.90 6.62
C ALA A 95 8.69 2.46 6.77
N THR A 96 9.10 1.39 6.09
CA THR A 96 10.47 0.86 6.14
C THR A 96 11.51 1.81 5.53
N ALA A 97 11.10 2.77 4.69
CA ALA A 97 12.00 3.83 4.20
C ALA A 97 12.51 4.76 5.31
N GLY A 98 11.87 4.75 6.48
CA GLY A 98 12.27 5.51 7.66
C GLY A 98 13.01 4.71 8.73
N PHE A 99 13.32 3.42 8.49
CA PHE A 99 14.07 2.61 9.44
C PHE A 99 15.56 2.94 9.34
N ASP A 100 16.04 3.85 10.18
CA ASP A 100 17.47 4.16 10.28
C ASP A 100 18.18 3.06 11.09
N GLY A 101 19.21 2.42 10.51
CA GLY A 101 20.16 1.57 11.23
C GLY A 101 19.70 0.17 11.66
N VAL A 102 18.42 -0.18 11.49
CA VAL A 102 17.90 -1.54 11.76
C VAL A 102 17.62 -2.23 10.41
N GLY A 103 18.67 -2.79 9.77
CA GLY A 103 18.51 -3.59 8.54
C GLY A 103 19.22 -3.07 7.27
N SER A 104 20.32 -2.33 7.39
CA SER A 104 21.14 -1.97 6.21
C SER A 104 21.62 -3.20 5.44
N ASP A 105 21.80 -4.33 6.12
CA ASP A 105 21.97 -5.63 5.49
C ASP A 105 20.64 -6.37 5.46
N GLY A 106 19.96 -6.34 4.31
CA GLY A 106 18.81 -7.21 4.00
C GLY A 106 17.43 -6.57 3.89
N ASP A 107 17.22 -5.29 4.28
CA ASP A 107 15.97 -4.57 3.96
C ASP A 107 16.03 -3.90 2.58
N LEU A 108 16.05 -4.74 1.53
CA LEU A 108 16.05 -4.26 0.16
C LEU A 108 14.81 -3.42 -0.18
N GLY A 109 13.67 -3.68 0.49
CA GLY A 109 12.44 -2.94 0.33
C GLY A 109 12.54 -1.51 0.86
N GLY A 110 12.98 -1.33 2.11
CA GLY A 110 13.23 -0.01 2.70
C GLY A 110 14.25 0.80 1.91
N GLN A 111 15.33 0.18 1.46
CA GLN A 111 16.34 0.83 0.61
C GLN A 111 15.76 1.27 -0.75
N PHE A 112 14.97 0.41 -1.38
CA PHE A 112 14.27 0.73 -2.63
C PHE A 112 13.35 1.96 -2.45
N HIS A 113 12.51 1.96 -1.42
CA HIS A 113 11.60 3.07 -1.16
C HIS A 113 12.35 4.36 -0.77
N ARG A 114 13.39 4.29 0.07
CA ARG A 114 14.18 5.48 0.42
C ARG A 114 14.93 6.05 -0.79
N ARG A 115 15.39 5.20 -1.72
CA ARG A 115 15.94 5.65 -2.99
C ARG A 115 14.89 6.40 -3.82
N ALA A 116 13.69 5.84 -3.96
CA ALA A 116 12.60 6.49 -4.70
C ALA A 116 12.22 7.85 -4.07
N GLU A 117 12.18 7.94 -2.74
CA GLU A 117 11.96 9.20 -2.02
C GLU A 117 13.04 10.24 -2.34
N ARG A 118 14.33 9.86 -2.30
CA ARG A 118 15.43 10.78 -2.66
C ARG A 118 15.34 11.25 -4.12
N GLU A 119 14.94 10.38 -5.04
CA GLU A 119 14.73 10.74 -6.44
C GLU A 119 13.56 11.74 -6.60
N VAL A 120 12.48 11.58 -5.82
CA VAL A 120 11.37 12.55 -5.75
C VAL A 120 11.82 13.88 -5.10
N GLU A 121 12.51 13.83 -3.96
CA GLU A 121 13.05 15.00 -3.26
C GLU A 121 13.96 15.84 -4.18
N GLY A 122 14.78 15.16 -5.00
CA GLY A 122 15.70 15.79 -5.96
C GLY A 122 15.08 16.14 -7.32
N SER A 123 13.79 15.87 -7.56
CA SER A 123 13.15 16.09 -8.85
C SER A 123 12.83 17.56 -9.15
N GLY A 124 12.81 18.41 -8.12
CA GLY A 124 12.36 19.80 -8.22
C GLY A 124 10.84 19.97 -8.40
N LEU A 125 10.06 18.90 -8.20
CA LEU A 125 8.61 18.94 -8.05
C LEU A 125 8.23 19.19 -6.58
N GLU A 126 7.05 19.75 -6.33
CA GLU A 126 6.45 19.68 -5.00
C GLU A 126 6.15 18.21 -4.66
N TRP A 127 6.35 17.79 -3.41
CA TRP A 127 6.19 16.39 -3.07
C TRP A 127 5.53 16.14 -1.72
N THR A 128 4.90 14.98 -1.60
CA THR A 128 4.44 14.38 -0.35
C THR A 128 4.77 12.90 -0.37
N HIS A 129 5.30 12.35 0.72
CA HIS A 129 5.56 10.91 0.87
C HIS A 129 4.53 10.28 1.80
N LEU A 130 3.90 9.20 1.33
CA LEU A 130 3.05 8.35 2.14
C LEU A 130 3.84 7.10 2.50
N ARG A 131 4.05 6.86 3.79
CA ARG A 131 4.79 5.72 4.34
C ARG A 131 3.84 4.82 5.14
N PRO A 132 2.93 4.09 4.47
CA PRO A 132 2.11 3.10 5.16
C PRO A 132 2.97 2.00 5.82
N GLY A 133 2.53 1.54 6.99
CA GLY A 133 2.99 0.31 7.63
C GLY A 133 2.43 -0.93 6.93
N MET A 134 2.14 -1.99 7.69
CA MET A 134 1.51 -3.20 7.15
C MET A 134 0.13 -2.88 6.53
N PHE A 135 -0.14 -3.34 5.31
CA PHE A 135 -1.45 -3.16 4.67
C PHE A 135 -2.40 -4.22 5.18
N ALA A 136 -3.62 -3.83 5.57
CA ALA A 136 -4.66 -4.79 5.91
C ALA A 136 -4.94 -5.78 4.75
N SER A 137 -4.81 -5.33 3.50
CA SER A 137 -4.93 -6.17 2.31
C SER A 137 -3.96 -7.35 2.23
N ASN A 138 -2.84 -7.34 2.98
CA ASN A 138 -1.92 -8.48 3.04
C ASN A 138 -2.60 -9.71 3.67
N LEU A 139 -3.67 -9.53 4.45
CA LEU A 139 -4.42 -10.66 5.02
C LEU A 139 -5.23 -11.43 3.97
N LEU A 140 -5.36 -10.91 2.74
CA LEU A 140 -5.93 -11.66 1.61
C LEU A 140 -5.06 -12.87 1.24
N ASP A 141 -3.79 -12.90 1.63
CA ASP A 141 -2.92 -14.08 1.45
C ASP A 141 -3.45 -15.30 2.24
N TRP A 142 -4.24 -15.07 3.30
CA TRP A 142 -4.88 -16.16 4.07
C TRP A 142 -6.23 -16.58 3.49
N ALA A 143 -6.75 -15.88 2.47
CA ALA A 143 -8.10 -16.08 1.99
C ALA A 143 -8.37 -17.51 1.54
N GLU A 144 -7.44 -18.12 0.79
CA GLU A 144 -7.59 -19.50 0.34
C GLU A 144 -7.62 -20.51 1.49
N ALA A 145 -6.64 -20.45 2.39
CA ALA A 145 -6.58 -21.34 3.55
C ALA A 145 -7.81 -21.20 4.46
N ILE A 146 -8.32 -19.97 4.64
CA ILE A 146 -9.54 -19.71 5.41
C ILE A 146 -10.78 -20.32 4.71
N ARG A 147 -10.90 -20.16 3.38
CA ARG A 147 -12.01 -20.75 2.62
C ARG A 147 -12.02 -22.26 2.75
N ILE A 148 -10.88 -22.90 2.50
CA ILE A 148 -10.75 -24.36 2.38
C ILE A 148 -10.72 -25.03 3.76
N GLU A 149 -9.85 -24.58 4.66
CA GLU A 149 -9.52 -25.28 5.90
C GLU A 149 -10.06 -24.58 7.16
N ALA A 150 -10.41 -23.29 7.08
CA ALA A 150 -10.61 -22.43 8.26
C ALA A 150 -9.43 -22.48 9.24
N VAL A 151 -8.21 -22.59 8.70
CA VAL A 151 -6.97 -22.56 9.47
C VAL A 151 -6.04 -21.52 8.87
N VAL A 152 -5.45 -20.69 9.73
CA VAL A 152 -4.34 -19.81 9.37
C VAL A 152 -3.08 -20.33 10.05
N LYS A 153 -2.03 -20.55 9.27
CA LYS A 153 -0.74 -21.04 9.75
C LYS A 153 0.33 -19.99 9.53
N ALA A 154 0.91 -19.45 10.60
CA ALA A 154 1.95 -18.42 10.51
C ALA A 154 2.85 -18.43 11.75
N PRO A 155 4.10 -17.95 11.65
CA PRO A 155 5.00 -17.87 12.79
C PRO A 155 4.72 -16.59 13.60
N TYR A 156 5.16 -16.55 14.85
CA TYR A 156 5.15 -15.35 15.70
C TYR A 156 3.74 -14.78 15.90
N ASP A 157 2.86 -15.52 16.60
CA ASP A 157 1.52 -15.02 16.94
C ASP A 157 1.60 -13.66 17.64
N ALA A 158 2.50 -13.56 18.62
CA ALA A 158 2.68 -12.37 19.44
C ALA A 158 3.29 -11.16 18.69
N ALA A 159 3.66 -11.30 17.41
CA ALA A 159 4.08 -10.18 16.58
C ALA A 159 2.91 -9.18 16.42
N ARG A 160 3.10 -7.93 16.87
CA ARG A 160 2.05 -6.90 16.83
C ARG A 160 2.29 -5.93 15.68
N GLN A 161 1.36 -5.91 14.74
CA GLN A 161 1.37 -5.02 13.57
C GLN A 161 0.17 -4.07 13.64
N SER A 162 0.21 -2.95 12.92
CA SER A 162 -0.86 -1.95 12.92
C SER A 162 -1.48 -1.81 11.53
N PRO A 163 -2.29 -2.79 11.06
CA PRO A 163 -2.76 -2.87 9.68
C PRO A 163 -3.51 -1.61 9.25
N VAL A 164 -2.99 -0.91 8.24
CA VAL A 164 -3.65 0.26 7.67
C VAL A 164 -4.57 -0.16 6.53
N HIS A 165 -5.79 0.37 6.53
CA HIS A 165 -6.78 0.13 5.49
C HIS A 165 -6.44 0.93 4.22
N GLU A 166 -6.46 0.29 3.05
CA GLU A 166 -6.16 0.89 1.75
C GLU A 166 -7.05 2.12 1.42
N LEU A 167 -8.29 2.14 1.91
CA LEU A 167 -9.19 3.30 1.76
C LEU A 167 -8.68 4.53 2.53
N ASP A 168 -7.99 4.34 3.66
CA ASP A 168 -7.37 5.44 4.41
C ASP A 168 -6.08 5.91 3.77
N ILE A 169 -5.25 5.00 3.24
CA ILE A 169 -4.07 5.36 2.45
C ILE A 169 -4.51 6.21 1.25
N ALA A 170 -5.52 5.75 0.52
CA ALA A 170 -6.08 6.45 -0.63
C ALA A 170 -6.72 7.80 -0.26
N ALA A 171 -7.37 7.90 0.89
CA ALA A 171 -7.93 9.16 1.38
C ALA A 171 -6.85 10.17 1.72
N VAL A 172 -5.77 9.76 2.39
CA VAL A 172 -4.64 10.65 2.66
C VAL A 172 -3.97 11.09 1.35
N ALA A 173 -3.80 10.18 0.39
CA ALA A 173 -3.29 10.53 -0.93
C ALA A 173 -4.19 11.54 -1.66
N THR A 174 -5.50 11.31 -1.64
CA THR A 174 -6.49 12.19 -2.27
C THR A 174 -6.48 13.58 -1.63
N THR A 175 -6.45 13.68 -0.30
CA THR A 175 -6.33 14.95 0.41
C THR A 175 -5.05 15.68 0.02
N ALA A 176 -3.91 14.99 -0.01
CA ALA A 176 -2.62 15.57 -0.40
C ALA A 176 -2.58 16.04 -1.86
N LEU A 177 -3.34 15.39 -2.74
CA LEU A 177 -3.45 15.77 -4.16
C LEU A 177 -4.44 16.92 -4.40
N LEU A 178 -5.43 17.13 -3.52
CA LEU A 178 -6.49 18.12 -3.74
C LEU A 178 -6.36 19.38 -2.88
N SER A 179 -5.55 19.33 -1.81
CA SER A 179 -5.39 20.43 -0.85
C SER A 179 -3.93 20.85 -0.73
N ASP A 180 -3.70 22.08 -0.29
CA ASP A 180 -2.37 22.60 0.01
C ASP A 180 -1.97 22.29 1.46
N GLY A 181 -0.68 22.51 1.80
CA GLY A 181 -0.14 22.28 3.16
C GLY A 181 0.49 20.91 3.37
N HIS A 182 0.53 20.08 2.32
CA HIS A 182 1.11 18.74 2.32
C HIS A 182 2.50 18.69 1.65
N GLN A 183 2.96 19.79 1.07
CA GLN A 183 4.25 19.90 0.41
C GLN A 183 5.41 19.71 1.39
N GLY A 184 6.40 18.91 0.99
CA GLY A 184 7.58 18.57 1.78
C GLY A 184 7.29 17.71 3.00
N LYS A 185 6.12 17.06 3.06
CA LYS A 185 5.70 16.24 4.21
C LYS A 185 5.91 14.75 3.96
N ILE A 186 6.26 14.05 5.03
CA ILE A 186 6.30 12.60 5.11
C ILE A 186 5.24 12.17 6.11
N TYR A 187 4.33 11.30 5.68
CA TYR A 187 3.24 10.79 6.50
C TYR A 187 3.38 9.28 6.69
N THR A 188 3.78 8.85 7.89
CA THR A 188 3.70 7.44 8.27
C THR A 188 2.27 7.10 8.65
N LEU A 189 1.70 6.09 7.99
CA LEU A 189 0.27 5.73 8.09
C LEU A 189 0.12 4.34 8.71
N THR A 190 -0.71 4.23 9.75
CA THR A 190 -0.96 2.99 10.49
C THR A 190 -2.46 2.83 10.71
N GLY A 191 -2.88 1.61 11.01
CA GLY A 191 -4.21 1.35 11.58
C GLY A 191 -4.37 1.95 12.98
N PRO A 192 -5.59 1.91 13.53
CA PRO A 192 -5.90 2.40 14.88
C PRO A 192 -5.40 1.49 16.01
N GLU A 193 -5.00 0.26 15.71
CA GLU A 193 -4.75 -0.79 16.70
C GLU A 193 -3.52 -1.62 16.32
N ALA A 194 -2.71 -1.98 17.31
CA ALA A 194 -1.57 -2.89 17.16
C ALA A 194 -1.98 -4.31 17.54
N LEU A 195 -2.16 -5.18 16.55
CA LEU A 195 -2.85 -6.47 16.65
C LEU A 195 -1.89 -7.65 16.46
N THR A 196 -2.04 -8.69 17.27
CA THR A 196 -1.42 -10.01 17.08
C THR A 196 -2.00 -10.73 15.87
N LYS A 197 -1.39 -11.84 15.44
CA LYS A 197 -1.95 -12.64 14.33
C LYS A 197 -3.30 -13.26 14.72
N THR A 198 -3.45 -13.77 15.95
CA THR A 198 -4.73 -14.26 16.45
C THR A 198 -5.79 -13.16 16.51
N GLU A 199 -5.44 -11.94 16.93
CA GLU A 199 -6.37 -10.80 16.92
C GLU A 199 -6.79 -10.42 15.48
N GLN A 200 -5.87 -10.49 14.52
CA GLN A 200 -6.18 -10.29 13.09
C GLN A 200 -7.10 -11.38 12.53
N VAL A 201 -6.86 -12.64 12.87
CA VAL A 201 -7.73 -13.77 12.51
C VAL A 201 -9.12 -13.61 13.12
N ALA A 202 -9.21 -13.17 14.38
CA ALA A 202 -10.48 -12.95 15.06
C ALA A 202 -11.33 -11.87 14.37
N ALA A 203 -10.71 -10.79 13.85
CA ALA A 203 -11.41 -9.78 13.07
C ALA A 203 -12.04 -10.37 11.79
N ILE A 204 -11.30 -11.21 11.07
CA ILE A 204 -11.81 -11.91 9.87
C ILE A 204 -12.92 -12.91 10.25
N ALA A 205 -12.70 -13.73 11.27
CA ALA A 205 -13.67 -14.70 11.77
C ALA A 205 -15.00 -14.04 12.14
N GLY A 206 -14.94 -12.89 12.81
CA GLY A 206 -16.11 -12.07 13.14
C GLY A 206 -16.86 -11.57 11.90
N ALA A 207 -16.13 -11.09 10.88
CA ALA A 207 -16.71 -10.59 9.64
C ALA A 207 -17.44 -11.67 8.83
N ILE A 208 -16.89 -12.89 8.77
CA ILE A 208 -17.53 -14.01 8.04
C ILE A 208 -18.45 -14.86 8.92
N ARG A 209 -18.52 -14.60 10.23
CA ARG A 209 -19.29 -15.38 11.22
C ARG A 209 -18.95 -16.88 11.19
N ARG A 210 -17.65 -17.20 11.12
CA ARG A 210 -17.10 -18.56 11.10
C ARG A 210 -15.84 -18.61 11.93
N ASP A 211 -15.72 -19.62 12.79
CA ASP A 211 -14.50 -19.85 13.57
C ASP A 211 -13.33 -20.17 12.63
N ILE A 212 -12.21 -19.49 12.87
CA ILE A 212 -10.94 -19.72 12.16
C ILE A 212 -9.90 -20.06 13.22
N ARG A 213 -9.23 -21.19 13.05
CA ARG A 213 -8.17 -21.60 13.97
C ARG A 213 -6.83 -21.00 13.54
N PHE A 214 -6.10 -20.42 14.48
CA PHE A 214 -4.71 -20.06 14.27
C PHE A 214 -3.80 -21.20 14.73
N GLU A 215 -2.85 -21.61 13.89
CA GLU A 215 -1.77 -22.53 14.24
C GLU A 215 -0.43 -21.80 14.09
N GLU A 216 0.31 -21.68 15.20
CA GLU A 216 1.65 -21.12 15.12
C GLU A 216 2.64 -22.13 14.51
N LEU A 217 3.32 -21.72 13.44
CA LEU A 217 4.38 -22.51 12.83
C LEU A 217 5.75 -22.10 13.37
N ALA A 218 6.69 -23.05 13.45
CA ALA A 218 8.09 -22.69 13.62
C ALA A 218 8.56 -21.84 12.40
N PRO A 219 9.43 -20.83 12.59
CA PRO A 219 9.92 -19.98 11.50
C PRO A 219 10.45 -20.75 10.28
N GLU A 220 11.17 -21.85 10.51
CA GLU A 220 11.74 -22.71 9.47
C GLU A 220 10.66 -23.45 8.69
N GLN A 221 9.59 -23.89 9.37
CA GLN A 221 8.45 -24.56 8.72
C GLN A 221 7.67 -23.57 7.85
N TRP A 222 7.45 -22.35 8.33
CA TRP A 222 6.80 -21.31 7.54
C TRP A 222 7.65 -20.92 6.32
N ARG A 223 8.97 -20.79 6.49
CA ARG A 223 9.89 -20.50 5.38
C ARG A 223 9.80 -21.54 4.26
N GLU A 224 9.73 -22.82 4.61
CA GLU A 224 9.54 -23.89 3.63
C GLU A 224 8.14 -23.83 2.98
N HIS A 225 7.10 -23.52 3.77
CA HIS A 225 5.74 -23.40 3.28
C HIS A 225 5.57 -22.31 2.21
N VAL A 226 6.33 -21.21 2.30
CA VAL A 226 6.24 -20.07 1.36
C VAL A 226 7.31 -20.07 0.26
N ARG A 227 8.12 -21.14 0.15
CA ARG A 227 9.30 -21.19 -0.73
C ARG A 227 9.00 -20.91 -2.21
N ASP A 228 7.83 -21.33 -2.68
CA ASP A 228 7.41 -21.17 -4.07
C ASP A 228 6.62 -19.87 -4.29
N ALA A 229 6.17 -19.22 -3.22
CA ALA A 229 5.40 -17.98 -3.26
C ALA A 229 6.28 -16.72 -3.26
N MET A 230 7.48 -16.78 -2.67
CA MET A 230 8.38 -15.64 -2.60
C MET A 230 9.86 -16.03 -2.56
N PRO A 231 10.77 -15.15 -3.00
CA PRO A 231 12.20 -15.38 -2.89
C PRO A 231 12.67 -15.58 -1.42
N PRO A 232 13.68 -16.43 -1.16
CA PRO A 232 14.13 -16.72 0.21
C PRO A 232 14.54 -15.48 1.02
N PHE A 233 15.13 -14.49 0.37
CA PHE A 233 15.54 -13.25 1.05
C PHE A 233 14.35 -12.44 1.57
N VAL A 234 13.19 -12.51 0.89
CA VAL A 234 11.95 -11.85 1.33
C VAL A 234 11.39 -12.55 2.56
N ALA A 235 11.34 -13.88 2.53
CA ALA A 235 10.92 -14.69 3.68
C ALA A 235 11.81 -14.45 4.92
N ASP A 236 13.14 -14.41 4.74
CA ASP A 236 14.07 -14.11 5.85
C ASP A 236 13.85 -12.71 6.42
N TRP A 237 13.58 -11.74 5.56
CA TRP A 237 13.30 -10.36 5.98
C TRP A 237 11.98 -10.27 6.76
N LEU A 238 10.90 -10.90 6.28
CA LEU A 238 9.61 -10.95 6.98
C LEU A 238 9.72 -11.62 8.35
N LEU A 239 10.45 -12.74 8.45
CA LEU A 239 10.69 -13.41 9.72
C LEU A 239 11.43 -12.51 10.72
N ARG A 240 12.45 -11.76 10.26
CA ARG A 240 13.16 -10.77 11.09
C ARG A 240 12.24 -9.62 11.52
N LEU A 241 11.44 -9.10 10.60
CA LEU A 241 10.47 -8.04 10.89
C LEU A 241 9.46 -8.48 11.94
N TRP A 242 8.83 -9.64 11.77
CA TRP A 242 7.83 -10.14 12.71
C TRP A 242 8.43 -10.45 14.08
N ALA A 243 9.61 -11.09 14.14
CA ALA A 243 10.33 -11.33 15.38
C ALA A 243 10.61 -10.02 16.13
N HIS A 244 11.02 -8.96 15.42
CA HIS A 244 11.22 -7.63 16.01
C HIS A 244 9.91 -7.06 16.58
N THR A 245 8.79 -7.21 15.87
CA THR A 245 7.49 -6.69 16.30
C THR A 245 6.86 -7.42 17.49
N MET A 246 7.44 -8.55 17.93
CA MET A 246 7.05 -9.18 19.19
C MET A 246 7.52 -8.38 20.41
N THR A 247 8.70 -7.77 20.34
CA THR A 247 9.27 -6.95 21.43
C THR A 247 9.04 -5.45 21.22
N THR A 248 8.88 -5.04 19.96
CA THR A 248 8.70 -3.65 19.55
C THR A 248 7.49 -3.56 18.61
N PRO A 249 6.25 -3.54 19.14
CA PRO A 249 5.05 -3.45 18.31
C PRO A 249 5.10 -2.31 17.29
N GLU A 250 4.50 -2.51 16.11
CA GLU A 250 4.31 -1.40 15.17
C GLU A 250 3.53 -0.27 15.86
N PRO A 251 3.94 1.01 15.71
CA PRO A 251 3.29 2.11 16.40
C PRO A 251 1.86 2.30 15.89
N VAL A 252 1.00 2.85 16.75
CA VAL A 252 -0.31 3.41 16.35
C VAL A 252 -0.15 4.93 16.28
N LEU A 253 -0.27 5.49 15.08
CA LEU A 253 0.01 6.90 14.82
C LEU A 253 -1.27 7.70 14.55
N PRO A 254 -1.38 8.95 15.06
CA PRO A 254 -2.54 9.80 14.84
C PRO A 254 -2.56 10.44 13.44
N THR A 255 -1.69 10.02 12.52
CA THR A 255 -1.47 10.68 11.22
C THR A 255 -2.72 10.66 10.35
N VAL A 256 -3.38 9.50 10.21
CA VAL A 256 -4.63 9.38 9.44
C VAL A 256 -5.70 10.28 10.04
N GLN A 257 -5.87 10.25 11.37
CA GLN A 257 -6.87 11.07 12.04
C GLN A 257 -6.61 12.58 11.89
N ARG A 258 -5.36 13.02 12.02
CA ARG A 258 -5.00 14.43 11.87
C ARG A 258 -5.25 14.95 10.45
N ILE A 259 -5.01 14.13 9.43
CA ILE A 259 -5.16 14.55 8.03
C ILE A 259 -6.63 14.48 7.60
N LEU A 260 -7.37 13.44 8.01
CA LEU A 260 -8.72 13.18 7.52
C LEU A 260 -9.82 13.74 8.43
N GLY A 261 -9.50 14.20 9.64
CA GLY A 261 -10.48 14.71 10.61
C GLY A 261 -11.41 13.64 11.19
N ARG A 262 -11.13 12.36 10.95
CA ARG A 262 -11.90 11.20 11.45
C ARG A 262 -10.93 10.07 11.85
N PRO A 263 -11.30 9.16 12.77
CA PRO A 263 -10.45 8.02 13.09
C PRO A 263 -10.13 7.16 11.86
N PRO A 264 -8.96 6.48 11.84
CA PRO A 264 -8.68 5.47 10.83
C PRO A 264 -9.67 4.30 10.97
N ARG A 265 -9.95 3.64 9.86
CA ARG A 265 -10.78 2.43 9.81
C ARG A 265 -10.08 1.31 10.56
N THR A 266 -10.87 0.56 11.33
CA THR A 266 -10.39 -0.60 12.09
C THR A 266 -10.15 -1.79 11.18
N LEU A 267 -9.42 -2.79 11.69
CA LEU A 267 -9.29 -4.06 10.97
C LEU A 267 -10.63 -4.79 10.85
N ALA A 268 -11.53 -4.65 11.83
CA ALA A 268 -12.87 -5.23 11.75
C ALA A 268 -13.69 -4.64 10.59
N THR A 269 -13.58 -3.33 10.35
CA THR A 269 -14.18 -2.68 9.17
C THR A 269 -13.58 -3.23 7.88
N TRP A 270 -12.25 -3.31 7.80
CA TRP A 270 -11.58 -3.89 6.62
C TRP A 270 -12.03 -5.33 6.36
N ALA A 271 -12.09 -6.16 7.41
CA ALA A 271 -12.52 -7.55 7.29
C ALA A 271 -13.97 -7.68 6.79
N ALA A 272 -14.86 -6.77 7.19
CA ALA A 272 -16.24 -6.71 6.69
C ALA A 272 -16.29 -6.30 5.22
N ASP A 273 -15.52 -5.28 4.81
CA ASP A 273 -15.44 -4.80 3.43
C ASP A 273 -14.92 -5.90 2.48
N HIS A 274 -14.05 -6.79 2.98
CA HIS A 274 -13.40 -7.87 2.23
C HIS A 274 -13.96 -9.27 2.52
N ALA A 275 -15.07 -9.38 3.27
CA ALA A 275 -15.59 -10.66 3.77
C ALA A 275 -15.82 -11.71 2.67
N ALA A 276 -16.23 -11.28 1.48
CA ALA A 276 -16.46 -12.15 0.32
C ALA A 276 -15.21 -12.95 -0.12
N HIS A 277 -14.00 -12.43 0.15
CA HIS A 277 -12.76 -13.14 -0.16
C HIS A 277 -12.53 -14.37 0.74
N PHE A 278 -13.10 -14.38 1.95
CA PHE A 278 -12.87 -15.39 2.98
C PHE A 278 -14.00 -16.41 3.11
N GLN A 279 -15.14 -16.15 2.46
CA GLN A 279 -16.29 -17.06 2.47
C GLN A 279 -15.99 -18.32 1.63
N ALA A 280 -16.32 -19.48 2.16
CA ALA A 280 -16.29 -20.72 1.40
C ALA A 280 -17.19 -20.60 0.16
N ALA A 281 -16.82 -21.25 -0.93
CA ALA A 281 -17.70 -21.35 -2.09
C ALA A 281 -19.03 -22.02 -1.65
N PRO A 282 -20.18 -21.54 -2.15
CA PRO A 282 -21.48 -22.14 -1.85
C PRO A 282 -21.57 -23.61 -2.29
#